data_AF-A0A6I2MDG6-F1
#
_entry.id   AF-A0A6I2MDG6-F1
#
_cell.length_a   1.000
_cell.length_b   1.000
_cell.length_c   1.000
_cell.angle_alpha   90.00
_cell.angle_beta   90.00
_cell.angle_gamma   90.00
#
_symmetry.space_group_name_H-M   'P 1'
#
loop_
_entity.id
_entity.type
_entity.pdbx_description
1 polymer ?
#
loop_
_entity_poly.entity_id
_entity_poly.type
_entity_poly.pdbx_seq_one_letter_code
_entity_poly.pdbx_strand_id
1 'polypeptide(L)'
;MRKTKPVFFSGIIIGVFIALSILIVVQKIFFNELHANQKVNVNFVDVESFGANGTDLNDDSLAIQKAIDYSAKSKIGKVKLQGNKNYILTRGIKIKEGVTLEFDQNTRLYIEGNFRGIEVEKNASIYNGIIEVSSPEFDDEVIYLNGSEQFWSSTRTNISNVTIVNSSERNKGTGIKLVSEKSGDFISFTNFQDIEIIGFYNGVRLISTQQGSKAEGGYSYINGNRFINLTLDDCVSCIEIVSSATVPNEVSGNEFSGLQIQISKATKKILTVSGSNNRFEAMVWDTQLLEKQSPIIVFTDQSAYSLLTSNLQENFISDRGNSNKYLSN
;
A
#
# COMPACT_ATOMS: atom_id res chain seq x y z
N MET A 1 83.52 -24.81 53.67
CA MET A 1 83.05 -24.42 52.31
C MET A 1 81.68 -25.04 52.05
N ARG A 2 80.61 -24.24 52.02
CA ARG A 2 79.28 -24.66 51.50
C ARG A 2 78.83 -23.59 50.50
N LYS A 3 78.81 -23.93 49.21
CA LYS A 3 78.30 -23.08 48.14
C LYS A 3 76.77 -23.29 48.05
N THR A 4 76.00 -22.27 48.39
CA THR A 4 74.55 -22.22 48.11
C THR A 4 74.34 -21.80 46.65
N LYS A 5 73.66 -22.66 45.88
CA LYS A 5 73.22 -22.35 44.50
C LYS A 5 72.02 -21.39 44.55
N PRO A 6 71.94 -20.36 43.71
CA PRO A 6 70.75 -19.51 43.61
C PRO A 6 69.62 -20.31 42.94
N VAL A 7 68.43 -20.24 43.53
CA VAL A 7 67.25 -20.97 43.09
C VAL A 7 66.58 -20.21 41.95
N PHE A 8 66.31 -20.92 40.85
CA PHE A 8 65.60 -20.51 39.64
C PHE A 8 64.11 -20.18 39.91
N PHE A 9 63.80 -19.15 40.72
CA PHE A 9 62.41 -18.76 41.00
C PHE A 9 61.85 -17.73 40.01
N SER A 10 62.69 -16.95 39.32
CA SER A 10 62.22 -15.87 38.43
C SER A 10 61.66 -16.34 37.09
N GLY A 11 62.20 -17.43 36.53
CA GLY A 11 61.78 -17.94 35.21
C GLY A 11 60.38 -18.55 35.21
N ILE A 12 59.97 -19.20 36.31
CA ILE A 12 58.64 -19.83 36.43
C ILE A 12 57.55 -18.76 36.53
N ILE A 13 57.80 -17.68 37.27
CA ILE A 13 56.84 -16.59 37.44
C ILE A 13 56.60 -15.88 36.09
N ILE A 14 57.67 -15.60 35.34
CA ILE A 14 57.56 -14.97 34.01
C ILE A 14 56.80 -15.88 33.03
N GLY A 15 57.06 -17.19 33.04
CA GLY A 15 56.35 -18.16 32.20
C GLY A 15 54.83 -18.19 32.48
N VAL A 16 54.43 -18.12 33.75
CA VAL A 16 53.02 -18.10 34.16
C VAL A 16 52.32 -16.81 33.69
N PHE A 17 52.98 -15.65 33.82
CA PHE A 17 52.43 -14.39 33.33
C PHE A 17 52.24 -14.37 31.82
N ILE A 18 53.19 -14.91 31.06
CA ILE A 18 53.08 -15.02 29.60
C ILE A 18 51.93 -15.94 29.22
N ALA A 19 51.79 -17.10 29.87
CA ALA A 19 50.70 -18.05 29.61
C ALA A 19 49.31 -17.45 29.89
N LEU A 20 49.15 -16.71 30.99
CA LEU A 20 47.91 -15.99 31.31
C LEU A 20 47.59 -14.89 30.30
N SER A 21 48.61 -14.16 29.84
CA SER A 21 48.45 -13.10 28.84
C SER A 21 47.97 -13.68 27.50
N ILE A 22 48.56 -14.80 27.08
CA ILE A 22 48.15 -15.52 25.86
C ILE A 22 46.72 -16.03 26.01
N LEU A 23 46.36 -16.60 27.16
CA LEU A 23 45.00 -17.11 27.40
C LEU A 23 43.94 -16.00 27.29
N ILE A 24 44.22 -14.81 27.82
CA ILE A 24 43.31 -13.64 27.74
C ILE A 24 43.16 -13.17 26.29
N VAL A 25 44.26 -13.15 25.52
CA VAL A 25 44.22 -12.76 24.11
C VAL A 25 43.45 -13.79 23.28
N VAL A 26 43.67 -15.09 23.50
CA VAL A 26 42.93 -16.18 22.83
C VAL A 26 41.44 -16.12 23.18
N GLN A 27 41.09 -15.88 24.45
CA GLN A 27 39.69 -15.69 24.85
C GLN A 27 39.06 -14.48 24.15
N LYS A 28 39.76 -13.33 24.05
CA LYS A 28 39.26 -12.16 23.32
C LYS A 28 39.07 -12.43 21.83
N ILE A 29 40.00 -13.13 21.18
CA ILE A 29 39.89 -13.49 19.77
C ILE A 29 38.69 -14.42 19.58
N PHE A 30 38.57 -15.46 20.40
CA PHE A 30 37.47 -16.42 20.32
C PHE A 30 36.11 -15.77 20.60
N PHE A 31 36.04 -14.85 21.57
CA PHE A 31 34.82 -14.11 21.88
C PHE A 31 34.44 -13.13 20.75
N ASN A 32 35.42 -12.45 20.14
CA ASN A 32 35.20 -11.60 18.98
C ASN A 32 34.79 -12.41 17.74
N GLU A 33 35.35 -13.60 17.51
CA GLU A 33 34.97 -14.48 16.40
C GLU A 33 33.57 -15.09 16.59
N LEU A 34 33.19 -15.43 17.83
CA LEU A 34 31.82 -15.86 18.16
C LEU A 34 30.79 -14.75 17.88
N HIS A 35 31.12 -13.49 18.20
CA HIS A 35 30.23 -12.35 17.91
C HIS A 35 30.28 -11.88 16.45
N ALA A 36 31.42 -12.01 15.76
CA ALA A 36 31.54 -11.63 14.35
C ALA A 36 30.88 -12.63 13.39
N ASN A 37 30.69 -13.89 13.82
CA ASN A 37 30.12 -14.96 12.98
C ASN A 37 28.60 -15.16 13.13
N GLN A 38 27.91 -14.35 13.93
CA GLN A 38 26.45 -14.22 13.84
C GLN A 38 26.09 -12.89 13.18
N LYS A 39 26.28 -12.81 11.85
CA LYS A 39 25.37 -11.99 11.04
C LYS A 39 23.98 -12.62 11.17
N VAL A 40 23.25 -12.26 12.21
CA VAL A 40 21.82 -12.56 12.30
C VAL A 40 21.22 -11.87 11.09
N ASN A 41 20.88 -12.66 10.07
CA ASN A 41 20.21 -12.17 8.90
C ASN A 41 18.78 -11.88 9.34
N VAL A 42 18.54 -10.65 9.80
CA VAL A 42 17.23 -10.20 10.22
C VAL A 42 16.39 -10.08 8.95
N ASN A 43 15.59 -11.11 8.66
CA ASN A 43 14.80 -11.19 7.44
C ASN A 43 13.60 -10.22 7.42
N PHE A 44 13.25 -9.63 8.55
CA PHE A 44 12.18 -8.63 8.69
C PHE A 44 12.33 -7.82 9.97
N VAL A 45 11.70 -6.66 10.00
CA VAL A 45 11.59 -5.80 11.19
C VAL A 45 10.21 -5.99 11.82
N ASP A 46 10.17 -6.32 13.11
CA ASP A 46 8.92 -6.36 13.88
C ASP A 46 8.62 -4.95 14.44
N VAL A 47 7.40 -4.47 14.26
CA VAL A 47 6.94 -3.18 14.78
C VAL A 47 6.98 -3.11 16.31
N GLU A 48 6.85 -4.26 16.99
CA GLU A 48 6.87 -4.34 18.46
C GLU A 48 8.26 -4.04 19.03
N SER A 49 9.32 -4.29 18.25
CA SER A 49 10.69 -3.89 18.61
C SER A 49 10.87 -2.36 18.66
N PHE A 50 9.89 -1.59 18.15
CA PHE A 50 9.86 -0.14 18.16
C PHE A 50 8.79 0.43 19.10
N GLY A 51 8.12 -0.43 19.89
CA GLY A 51 7.15 -0.04 20.91
C GLY A 51 5.69 -0.06 20.44
N ALA A 52 5.39 -0.60 19.26
CA ALA A 52 4.00 -0.85 18.88
C ALA A 52 3.42 -1.96 19.76
N ASN A 53 2.15 -1.85 20.12
CA ASN A 53 1.43 -2.84 20.90
C ASN A 53 0.01 -3.02 20.38
N GLY A 54 -0.17 -3.88 19.38
CA GLY A 54 -1.50 -4.19 18.84
C GLY A 54 -2.40 -5.03 19.77
N THR A 55 -2.14 -5.05 21.08
CA THR A 55 -3.02 -5.68 22.10
C THR A 55 -3.67 -4.67 23.04
N ASP A 56 -3.33 -3.39 22.90
CA ASP A 56 -3.95 -2.31 23.66
C ASP A 56 -4.69 -1.33 22.73
N LEU A 57 -5.11 -0.18 23.27
CA LEU A 57 -5.85 0.85 22.53
C LEU A 57 -5.00 2.12 22.29
N ASN A 58 -3.67 2.01 22.38
CA ASN A 58 -2.77 3.15 22.26
C ASN A 58 -2.33 3.37 20.81
N ASP A 59 -1.87 4.59 20.52
CA ASP A 59 -1.34 4.97 19.21
C ASP A 59 -0.03 4.22 18.87
N ASP A 60 -0.06 3.43 17.79
CA ASP A 60 1.08 2.69 17.25
C ASP A 60 1.78 3.41 16.09
N SER A 61 1.20 4.50 15.57
CA SER A 61 1.69 5.18 14.36
C SER A 61 3.19 5.48 14.38
N LEU A 62 3.69 6.03 15.50
CA LEU A 62 5.12 6.39 15.61
C LEU A 62 6.03 5.17 15.65
N ALA A 63 5.60 4.07 16.29
CA ALA A 63 6.40 2.85 16.37
C ALA A 63 6.45 2.15 15.01
N ILE A 64 5.30 2.04 14.33
CA ILE A 64 5.21 1.47 12.98
C ILE A 64 6.07 2.27 12.01
N GLN A 65 5.98 3.61 12.02
CA GLN A 65 6.81 4.44 11.15
C GLN A 65 8.31 4.26 11.43
N LYS A 66 8.73 4.18 12.70
CA LYS A 66 10.14 3.93 13.05
C LYS A 66 10.63 2.58 12.53
N ALA A 67 9.80 1.54 12.58
CA ALA A 67 10.14 0.23 12.04
C ALA A 67 10.32 0.27 10.52
N ILE A 68 9.44 1.00 9.81
CA ILE A 68 9.56 1.25 8.36
C ILE A 68 10.85 2.00 8.04
N ASP A 69 11.11 3.11 8.72
CA ASP A 69 12.31 3.93 8.51
C ASP A 69 13.59 3.14 8.78
N TYR A 70 13.60 2.32 9.84
CA TYR A 70 14.72 1.43 10.14
C TYR A 70 14.91 0.35 9.09
N SER A 71 13.83 -0.28 8.61
CA SER A 71 13.89 -1.31 7.57
C SER A 71 14.46 -0.75 6.26
N ALA A 72 14.04 0.44 5.86
CA ALA A 72 14.57 1.14 4.70
C ALA A 72 16.06 1.48 4.87
N LYS A 73 16.43 2.14 5.98
CA LYS A 73 17.81 2.55 6.27
C LYS A 73 18.78 1.36 6.36
N SER A 74 18.32 0.26 6.95
CA SER A 74 19.11 -0.96 7.14
C SER A 74 19.06 -1.90 5.95
N LYS A 75 18.31 -1.56 4.88
CA LYS A 75 18.12 -2.38 3.67
C LYS A 75 17.57 -3.79 3.97
N ILE A 76 16.73 -3.90 5.00
CA ILE A 76 16.05 -5.15 5.35
C ILE A 76 14.86 -5.37 4.40
N GLY A 77 14.13 -4.29 4.06
CA GLY A 77 13.09 -4.29 3.03
C GLY A 77 11.77 -4.97 3.42
N LYS A 78 11.64 -5.49 4.64
CA LYS A 78 10.40 -6.08 5.15
C LYS A 78 10.10 -5.62 6.58
N VAL A 79 8.85 -5.25 6.84
CA VAL A 79 8.29 -4.91 8.15
C VAL A 79 7.05 -5.76 8.36
N LYS A 80 6.86 -6.29 9.58
CA LYS A 80 5.72 -7.14 9.91
C LYS A 80 4.85 -6.59 11.04
N LEU A 81 3.53 -6.74 10.88
CA LEU A 81 2.54 -6.60 11.95
C LEU A 81 1.93 -7.98 12.23
N GLN A 82 2.25 -8.56 13.40
CA GLN A 82 2.09 -10.00 13.63
C GLN A 82 1.08 -10.34 14.73
N GLY A 83 0.66 -11.60 14.77
CA GLY A 83 -0.06 -12.19 15.90
C GLY A 83 -1.57 -11.99 15.90
N ASN A 84 -2.19 -11.68 14.76
CA ASN A 84 -3.62 -11.38 14.65
C ASN A 84 -4.06 -10.25 15.62
N LYS A 85 -3.23 -9.22 15.68
CA LYS A 85 -3.35 -8.08 16.59
C LYS A 85 -4.11 -6.91 15.96
N ASN A 86 -4.47 -5.94 16.78
CA ASN A 86 -5.20 -4.72 16.42
C ASN A 86 -4.30 -3.51 16.67
N TYR A 87 -3.61 -3.03 15.65
CA TYR A 87 -2.76 -1.84 15.76
C TYR A 87 -3.56 -0.58 15.47
N ILE A 88 -3.27 0.53 16.15
CA ILE A 88 -4.03 1.78 16.01
C ILE A 88 -3.15 2.87 15.42
N LEU A 89 -3.66 3.54 14.39
CA LEU A 89 -3.10 4.77 13.86
C LEU A 89 -3.92 5.98 14.29
N THR A 90 -3.26 6.99 14.85
CA THR A 90 -3.82 8.34 15.04
C THR A 90 -3.21 9.38 14.08
N ARG A 91 -2.28 8.93 13.23
CA ARG A 91 -1.69 9.68 12.12
C ARG A 91 -1.26 8.74 11.00
N GLY A 92 -1.16 9.29 9.79
CA GLY A 92 -0.75 8.55 8.60
C GLY A 92 0.68 8.00 8.68
N ILE A 93 0.91 6.88 8.02
CA ILE A 93 2.22 6.27 7.84
C ILE A 93 2.62 6.30 6.37
N LYS A 94 3.93 6.28 6.11
CA LYS A 94 4.49 6.22 4.75
C LYS A 94 5.40 5.00 4.62
N ILE A 95 5.02 4.07 3.74
CA ILE A 95 5.85 2.91 3.41
C ILE A 95 6.93 3.37 2.43
N LYS A 96 8.18 3.27 2.88
CA LYS A 96 9.35 3.74 2.15
C LYS A 96 9.70 2.89 0.95
N GLU A 97 10.34 3.51 -0.03
CA GLU A 97 10.85 2.82 -1.22
C GLU A 97 11.63 1.55 -0.83
N GLY A 98 11.26 0.43 -1.47
CA GLY A 98 11.86 -0.88 -1.24
C GLY A 98 11.43 -1.59 0.06
N VAL A 99 10.47 -1.05 0.81
CA VAL A 99 9.92 -1.68 2.01
C VAL A 99 8.57 -2.32 1.71
N THR A 100 8.42 -3.56 2.15
CA THR A 100 7.15 -4.27 2.23
C THR A 100 6.59 -4.20 3.65
N LEU A 101 5.35 -3.75 3.80
CA LEU A 101 4.55 -3.89 5.02
C LEU A 101 3.68 -5.15 4.90
N GLU A 102 3.96 -6.15 5.73
CA GLU A 102 3.29 -7.45 5.68
C GLU A 102 2.52 -7.68 6.98
N PHE A 103 1.22 -7.95 6.86
CA PHE A 103 0.35 -8.30 7.96
C PHE A 103 0.26 -9.83 8.09
N ASP A 104 0.10 -10.33 9.31
CA ASP A 104 -0.52 -11.65 9.47
C ASP A 104 -2.00 -11.57 9.05
N GLN A 105 -2.56 -12.70 8.62
CA GLN A 105 -3.83 -12.74 7.88
C GLN A 105 -5.01 -12.02 8.58
N ASN A 106 -5.14 -12.14 9.91
CA ASN A 106 -6.23 -11.49 10.66
C ASN A 106 -5.78 -10.27 11.47
N THR A 107 -4.58 -9.75 11.20
CA THR A 107 -4.10 -8.52 11.84
C THR A 107 -4.86 -7.32 11.26
N ARG A 108 -5.34 -6.46 12.15
CA ARG A 108 -6.05 -5.22 11.81
C ARG A 108 -5.17 -3.99 12.07
N LEU A 109 -5.34 -2.99 11.22
CA LEU A 109 -4.82 -1.64 11.40
C LEU A 109 -6.00 -0.67 11.42
N TYR A 110 -6.30 -0.11 12.59
CA TYR A 110 -7.36 0.87 12.76
C TYR A 110 -6.87 2.28 12.43
N ILE A 111 -7.67 3.04 11.70
CA ILE A 111 -7.45 4.45 11.42
C ILE A 111 -8.44 5.25 12.27
N GLU A 112 -7.93 5.83 13.35
CA GLU A 112 -8.69 6.58 14.35
C GLU A 112 -8.50 8.09 14.14
N GLY A 113 -9.15 8.64 13.12
CA GLY A 113 -9.14 10.08 12.86
C GLY A 113 -9.55 10.43 11.43
N ASN A 114 -9.25 11.67 11.02
CA ASN A 114 -9.44 12.14 9.65
C ASN A 114 -8.07 12.54 9.06
N PHE A 115 -7.39 11.57 8.47
CA PHE A 115 -6.08 11.73 7.84
C PHE A 115 -5.85 10.58 6.86
N ARG A 116 -5.01 10.80 5.84
CA ARG A 116 -4.52 9.75 4.94
C ARG A 116 -3.89 8.59 5.71
N GLY A 117 -4.42 7.39 5.55
CA GLY A 117 -3.95 6.20 6.26
C GLY A 117 -2.51 5.81 5.92
N ILE A 118 -2.29 5.36 4.69
CA ILE A 118 -1.02 4.81 4.22
C ILE A 118 -0.64 5.47 2.88
N GLU A 119 0.50 6.13 2.86
CA GLU A 119 1.17 6.56 1.62
C GLU A 119 2.21 5.51 1.18
N VAL A 120 2.19 5.13 -0.09
CA VAL A 120 3.06 4.07 -0.64
C VAL A 120 4.03 4.70 -1.64
N GLU A 121 5.33 4.69 -1.33
CA GLU A 121 6.38 5.13 -2.26
C GLU A 121 6.61 4.09 -3.37
N LYS A 122 7.34 4.45 -4.43
CA LYS A 122 7.71 3.49 -5.48
C LYS A 122 8.49 2.30 -4.91
N ASN A 123 8.32 1.11 -5.49
CA ASN A 123 8.91 -0.16 -5.02
C ASN A 123 8.49 -0.59 -3.60
N ALA A 124 7.58 0.12 -2.93
CA ALA A 124 7.01 -0.31 -1.66
C ALA A 124 5.83 -1.27 -1.90
N SER A 125 5.46 -2.07 -0.91
CA SER A 125 4.34 -3.02 -1.06
C SER A 125 3.56 -3.22 0.23
N ILE A 126 2.30 -3.63 0.09
CA ILE A 126 1.42 -4.06 1.19
C ILE A 126 0.95 -5.48 0.89
N TYR A 127 1.06 -6.36 1.88
CA TYR A 127 0.53 -7.73 1.79
C TYR A 127 -0.30 -8.09 3.00
N ASN A 128 -1.44 -8.74 2.74
CA ASN A 128 -2.38 -9.24 3.72
C ASN A 128 -3.00 -8.14 4.60
N GLY A 129 -3.87 -8.58 5.50
CA GLY A 129 -4.35 -7.78 6.62
C GLY A 129 -5.63 -7.01 6.29
N ILE A 130 -6.15 -6.40 7.35
CA ILE A 130 -7.38 -5.64 7.31
C ILE A 130 -7.04 -4.21 7.76
N ILE A 131 -7.41 -3.22 6.96
CA ILE A 131 -7.29 -1.81 7.32
C ILE A 131 -8.69 -1.28 7.56
N GLU A 132 -8.96 -0.80 8.77
CA GLU A 132 -10.30 -0.43 9.20
C GLU A 132 -10.38 1.03 9.63
N VAL A 133 -11.32 1.77 9.06
CA VAL A 133 -11.68 3.13 9.47
C VAL A 133 -12.92 3.04 10.36
N SER A 134 -12.76 3.41 11.63
CA SER A 134 -13.82 3.47 12.63
C SER A 134 -14.34 4.91 12.84
N SER A 135 -13.53 5.91 12.48
CA SER A 135 -13.83 7.33 12.69
C SER A 135 -14.95 7.84 11.77
N PRO A 136 -16.08 8.36 12.29
CA PRO A 136 -17.19 8.91 11.49
C PRO A 136 -16.85 10.24 10.79
N GLU A 137 -15.75 10.87 11.20
CA GLU A 137 -15.24 12.11 10.58
C GLU A 137 -14.21 11.84 9.48
N PHE A 138 -13.83 10.59 9.24
CA PHE A 138 -12.90 10.24 8.18
C PHE A 138 -13.45 10.67 6.81
N ASP A 139 -12.69 11.45 6.08
CA ASP A 139 -12.99 11.89 4.72
C ASP A 139 -11.70 12.07 3.91
N ASP A 140 -10.78 11.12 4.08
CA ASP A 140 -9.48 11.07 3.42
C ASP A 140 -9.33 9.72 2.68
N GLU A 141 -8.15 9.41 2.18
CA GLU A 141 -7.86 8.13 1.53
C GLU A 141 -7.11 7.14 2.43
N VAL A 142 -7.48 5.85 2.36
CA VAL A 142 -6.82 4.81 3.16
C VAL A 142 -5.48 4.42 2.56
N ILE A 143 -5.42 4.10 1.26
CA ILE A 143 -4.18 3.84 0.52
C ILE A 143 -4.01 4.91 -0.56
N TYR A 144 -2.86 5.58 -0.52
CA TYR A 144 -2.52 6.67 -1.44
C TYR A 144 -1.22 6.43 -2.19
N LEU A 145 -1.24 6.60 -3.51
CA LEU A 145 -0.06 6.65 -4.36
C LEU A 145 0.03 8.01 -5.05
N ASN A 146 1.23 8.60 -5.01
CA ASN A 146 1.52 9.91 -5.57
C ASN A 146 2.39 9.79 -6.82
N GLY A 147 1.91 10.28 -7.97
CA GLY A 147 2.61 10.21 -9.24
C GLY A 147 3.96 10.93 -9.25
N SER A 148 4.24 11.82 -8.31
CA SER A 148 5.59 12.40 -8.14
C SER A 148 6.67 11.36 -7.86
N GLU A 149 6.29 10.17 -7.38
CA GLU A 149 7.18 9.03 -7.17
C GLU A 149 7.58 8.33 -8.48
N GLN A 150 6.88 8.59 -9.59
CA GLN A 150 7.22 8.08 -10.92
C GLN A 150 7.24 6.54 -11.01
N PHE A 151 6.09 5.90 -10.82
CA PHE A 151 5.97 4.43 -10.90
C PHE A 151 6.02 3.95 -12.36
N TRP A 152 6.95 3.03 -12.67
CA TRP A 152 7.19 2.55 -14.02
C TRP A 152 7.24 1.02 -14.10
N SER A 153 7.42 0.46 -15.30
CA SER A 153 7.50 -1.00 -15.53
C SER A 153 8.68 -1.69 -14.84
N SER A 154 9.72 -0.93 -14.49
CA SER A 154 10.85 -1.40 -13.68
C SER A 154 10.55 -1.42 -12.18
N THR A 155 9.47 -0.77 -11.73
CA THR A 155 9.09 -0.74 -10.32
C THR A 155 8.37 -2.03 -9.91
N ARG A 156 8.33 -2.28 -8.61
CA ARG A 156 7.74 -3.49 -8.00
C ARG A 156 6.66 -3.17 -6.97
N THR A 157 6.01 -2.02 -7.12
CA THR A 157 4.91 -1.64 -6.22
C THR A 157 3.73 -2.61 -6.37
N ASN A 158 3.26 -3.17 -5.25
CA ASN A 158 2.16 -4.13 -5.21
C ASN A 158 1.34 -3.97 -3.93
N ILE A 159 0.01 -4.00 -4.06
CA ILE A 159 -0.93 -4.07 -2.94
C ILE A 159 -1.73 -5.36 -3.13
N SER A 160 -1.63 -6.30 -2.20
CA SER A 160 -2.24 -7.62 -2.40
C SER A 160 -2.85 -8.25 -1.16
N ASN A 161 -4.01 -8.88 -1.33
CA ASN A 161 -4.75 -9.59 -0.29
C ASN A 161 -5.15 -8.68 0.88
N VAL A 162 -5.70 -7.50 0.60
CA VAL A 162 -6.02 -6.49 1.62
C VAL A 162 -7.52 -6.25 1.67
N THR A 163 -8.11 -6.31 2.85
CA THR A 163 -9.49 -5.84 3.09
C THR A 163 -9.44 -4.43 3.68
N ILE A 164 -10.13 -3.49 3.06
CA ILE A 164 -10.26 -2.10 3.49
C ILE A 164 -11.72 -1.86 3.88
N VAL A 165 -11.98 -1.57 5.15
CA VAL A 165 -13.35 -1.44 5.68
C VAL A 165 -13.54 -0.07 6.31
N ASN A 166 -14.64 0.58 6.00
CA ASN A 166 -15.13 1.72 6.76
C ASN A 166 -16.30 1.26 7.64
N SER A 167 -16.02 1.02 8.92
CA SER A 167 -17.01 0.59 9.92
C SER A 167 -17.71 1.76 10.61
N SER A 168 -17.47 3.00 10.18
CA SER A 168 -18.11 4.20 10.76
C SER A 168 -19.56 4.43 10.33
N GLU A 169 -20.08 3.65 9.38
CA GLU A 169 -21.44 3.75 8.81
C GLU A 169 -21.76 5.09 8.13
N ARG A 170 -20.76 5.85 7.69
CA ARG A 170 -20.94 7.16 7.03
C ARG A 170 -20.71 7.20 5.53
N ASN A 171 -20.20 6.12 4.93
CA ASN A 171 -19.79 6.06 3.53
C ASN A 171 -18.99 7.29 3.06
N LYS A 172 -18.00 7.69 3.86
CA LYS A 172 -17.07 8.79 3.56
C LYS A 172 -15.68 8.28 3.16
N GLY A 173 -14.84 9.17 2.64
CA GLY A 173 -13.46 8.87 2.27
C GLY A 173 -13.32 7.94 1.06
N THR A 174 -12.07 7.60 0.76
CA THR A 174 -11.69 6.76 -0.38
C THR A 174 -10.87 5.55 0.07
N GLY A 175 -11.19 4.35 -0.43
CA GLY A 175 -10.38 3.16 -0.16
C GLY A 175 -8.98 3.26 -0.78
N ILE A 176 -8.90 3.35 -2.09
CA ILE A 176 -7.63 3.49 -2.84
C ILE A 176 -7.67 4.71 -3.74
N LYS A 177 -6.64 5.56 -3.64
CA LYS A 177 -6.52 6.77 -4.46
C LYS A 177 -5.15 6.88 -5.11
N LEU A 178 -5.15 7.06 -6.43
CA LEU A 178 -3.96 7.32 -7.23
C LEU A 178 -4.08 8.74 -7.81
N VAL A 179 -3.04 9.55 -7.64
CA VAL A 179 -3.05 10.96 -8.04
C VAL A 179 -1.81 11.30 -8.83
N SER A 180 -1.99 11.97 -9.97
CA SER A 180 -0.92 12.52 -10.82
C SER A 180 -1.35 13.91 -11.30
N GLU A 181 -0.75 14.96 -10.75
CA GLU A 181 -1.28 16.34 -10.89
C GLU A 181 -0.32 17.32 -11.55
N LYS A 182 0.98 16.99 -11.56
CA LYS A 182 2.04 17.84 -12.09
C LYS A 182 2.65 17.24 -13.35
N SER A 183 3.24 18.10 -14.15
CA SER A 183 4.09 17.68 -15.26
C SER A 183 5.19 16.73 -14.76
N GLY A 184 5.26 15.55 -15.37
CA GLY A 184 6.25 14.51 -15.03
C GLY A 184 5.79 13.57 -13.92
N ASP A 185 4.59 13.76 -13.35
CA ASP A 185 3.99 12.80 -12.44
C ASP A 185 3.45 11.60 -13.23
N PHE A 186 3.71 10.39 -12.75
CA PHE A 186 3.07 9.22 -13.30
C PHE A 186 2.97 8.02 -12.37
N ILE A 187 1.89 7.25 -12.55
CA ILE A 187 1.67 5.97 -11.89
C ILE A 187 1.34 4.93 -12.95
N SER A 188 2.31 4.09 -13.32
CA SER A 188 2.14 3.11 -14.38
C SER A 188 2.51 1.70 -13.97
N PHE A 189 1.77 0.73 -14.49
CA PHE A 189 2.02 -0.70 -14.34
C PHE A 189 2.07 -1.22 -12.89
N THR A 190 1.38 -0.53 -11.98
CA THR A 190 1.21 -0.98 -10.58
C THR A 190 0.11 -2.04 -10.50
N ASN A 191 0.31 -3.03 -9.62
CA ASN A 191 -0.66 -4.11 -9.42
C ASN A 191 -1.38 -3.97 -8.07
N PHE A 192 -2.68 -4.21 -8.12
CA PHE A 192 -3.62 -4.26 -7.01
C PHE A 192 -4.38 -5.58 -7.16
N GLN A 193 -4.21 -6.52 -6.23
CA GLN A 193 -4.70 -7.88 -6.41
C GLN A 193 -5.40 -8.41 -5.16
N ASP A 194 -6.56 -9.04 -5.32
CA ASP A 194 -7.32 -9.66 -4.24
C ASP A 194 -7.62 -8.61 -3.15
N ILE A 195 -8.33 -7.55 -3.52
CA ILE A 195 -8.64 -6.43 -2.62
C ILE A 195 -10.14 -6.37 -2.39
N GLU A 196 -10.56 -6.15 -1.15
CA GLU A 196 -11.94 -5.89 -0.79
C GLU A 196 -12.04 -4.47 -0.22
N ILE A 197 -13.01 -3.67 -0.69
CA ILE A 197 -13.25 -2.31 -0.19
C ILE A 197 -14.73 -2.16 0.17
N ILE A 198 -14.99 -1.82 1.43
CA ILE A 198 -16.33 -1.87 2.02
C ILE A 198 -16.70 -0.53 2.67
N GLY A 199 -17.85 0.03 2.31
CA GLY A 199 -18.48 1.13 3.05
C GLY A 199 -17.86 2.51 2.85
N PHE A 200 -17.17 2.77 1.73
CA PHE A 200 -16.55 4.08 1.43
C PHE A 200 -17.39 4.96 0.51
N TYR A 201 -17.09 6.26 0.45
CA TYR A 201 -17.67 7.10 -0.61
C TYR A 201 -17.14 6.64 -1.97
N ASN A 202 -15.80 6.62 -2.10
CA ASN A 202 -15.13 6.07 -3.28
C ASN A 202 -14.45 4.75 -2.93
N GLY A 203 -14.68 3.70 -3.72
CA GLY A 203 -13.89 2.48 -3.62
C GLY A 203 -12.47 2.72 -4.15
N VAL A 204 -12.39 2.99 -5.45
CA VAL A 204 -11.14 3.36 -6.16
C VAL A 204 -11.31 4.70 -6.86
N ARG A 205 -10.31 5.57 -6.73
CA ARG A 205 -10.29 6.88 -7.39
C ARG A 205 -8.96 7.13 -8.09
N LEU A 206 -9.01 7.33 -9.41
CA LEU A 206 -7.85 7.64 -10.24
C LEU A 206 -7.96 9.08 -10.74
N ILE A 207 -7.00 9.93 -10.39
CA ILE A 207 -7.04 11.35 -10.73
C ILE A 207 -5.77 11.72 -11.48
N SER A 208 -5.91 11.99 -12.78
CA SER A 208 -4.89 12.71 -13.51
C SER A 208 -5.43 14.08 -13.90
N THR A 209 -4.93 15.11 -13.24
CA THR A 209 -5.18 16.49 -13.66
C THR A 209 -3.84 17.12 -14.01
N GLN A 210 -3.85 18.24 -14.71
CA GLN A 210 -2.63 19.02 -14.89
C GLN A 210 -2.87 20.39 -14.29
N GLN A 211 -2.16 20.71 -13.22
CA GLN A 211 -1.96 22.09 -12.80
C GLN A 211 -0.75 22.63 -13.56
N GLY A 212 -0.97 23.44 -14.60
CA GLY A 212 0.11 24.08 -15.37
C GLY A 212 -0.31 24.46 -16.79
N SER A 213 0.34 25.47 -17.36
CA SER A 213 0.05 25.90 -18.72
C SER A 213 0.56 24.88 -19.74
N LYS A 214 -0.22 24.62 -20.80
CA LYS A 214 0.19 23.78 -21.96
C LYS A 214 1.57 24.15 -22.53
N ALA A 215 2.06 25.35 -22.26
CA ALA A 215 3.35 25.87 -22.73
C ALA A 215 4.59 25.17 -22.11
N GLU A 216 4.43 24.45 -20.99
CA GLU A 216 5.56 23.74 -20.34
C GLU A 216 5.75 22.30 -20.85
N GLY A 217 4.93 21.83 -21.80
CA GLY A 217 5.13 20.55 -22.50
C GLY A 217 5.02 19.30 -21.61
N GLY A 218 4.45 19.45 -20.41
CA GLY A 218 4.38 18.41 -19.39
C GLY A 218 3.20 17.46 -19.54
N TYR A 219 3.42 16.18 -19.20
CA TYR A 219 2.38 15.15 -19.14
C TYR A 219 2.21 14.65 -17.70
N SER A 220 0.98 14.36 -17.30
CA SER A 220 0.64 13.59 -16.11
C SER A 220 -0.17 12.37 -16.54
N TYR A 221 0.16 11.19 -16.02
CA TYR A 221 -0.58 9.98 -16.41
C TYR A 221 -0.71 8.91 -15.33
N ILE A 222 -1.81 8.16 -15.39
CA ILE A 222 -2.04 6.96 -14.56
C ILE A 222 -2.41 5.83 -15.53
N ASN A 223 -1.42 5.02 -15.92
CA ASN A 223 -1.55 4.17 -17.11
C ASN A 223 -1.19 2.70 -16.89
N GLY A 224 -2.01 1.80 -17.44
CA GLY A 224 -1.68 0.37 -17.47
C GLY A 224 -1.60 -0.29 -16.10
N ASN A 225 -2.24 0.28 -15.07
CA ASN A 225 -2.35 -0.34 -13.75
C ASN A 225 -3.39 -1.47 -13.80
N ARG A 226 -3.20 -2.48 -12.96
CA ARG A 226 -4.03 -3.70 -12.94
C ARG A 226 -4.69 -3.85 -11.58
N PHE A 227 -6.01 -3.88 -11.58
CA PHE A 227 -6.87 -4.20 -10.45
C PHE A 227 -7.50 -5.57 -10.73
N ILE A 228 -7.00 -6.61 -10.06
CA ILE A 228 -7.35 -8.00 -10.32
C ILE A 228 -8.07 -8.54 -9.09
N ASN A 229 -9.25 -9.13 -9.27
CA ASN A 229 -10.09 -9.65 -8.18
C ASN A 229 -10.39 -8.58 -7.12
N LEU A 230 -10.91 -7.43 -7.58
CA LEU A 230 -11.35 -6.35 -6.71
C LEU A 230 -12.82 -6.58 -6.33
N THR A 231 -13.15 -6.52 -5.04
CA THR A 231 -14.52 -6.51 -4.54
C THR A 231 -14.84 -5.14 -3.96
N LEU A 232 -15.96 -4.55 -4.41
CA LEU A 232 -16.46 -3.26 -3.93
C LEU A 232 -17.85 -3.47 -3.34
N ASP A 233 -17.99 -3.24 -2.04
CA ASP A 233 -19.23 -3.40 -1.29
C ASP A 233 -19.63 -2.08 -0.62
N ASP A 234 -20.93 -1.79 -0.63
CA ASP A 234 -21.54 -0.62 0.02
C ASP A 234 -20.82 0.71 -0.31
N CYS A 235 -20.28 0.83 -1.52
CA CYS A 235 -19.65 2.06 -1.97
C CYS A 235 -20.71 3.02 -2.56
N VAL A 236 -20.59 4.31 -2.28
CA VAL A 236 -21.46 5.35 -2.90
C VAL A 236 -21.12 5.52 -4.38
N SER A 237 -19.83 5.58 -4.69
CA SER A 237 -19.25 5.66 -6.03
C SER A 237 -18.09 4.66 -6.14
N CYS A 238 -18.35 3.46 -6.67
CA CYS A 238 -17.39 2.36 -6.61
C CYS A 238 -16.04 2.70 -7.28
N ILE A 239 -16.04 3.07 -8.57
CA ILE A 239 -14.83 3.49 -9.29
C ILE A 239 -15.07 4.84 -9.95
N GLU A 240 -14.16 5.78 -9.69
CA GLU A 240 -14.17 7.10 -10.31
C GLU A 240 -12.81 7.40 -10.97
N ILE A 241 -12.85 7.75 -12.25
CA ILE A 241 -11.69 8.19 -13.03
C ILE A 241 -11.92 9.64 -13.44
N VAL A 242 -10.99 10.52 -13.06
CA VAL A 242 -11.01 11.95 -13.37
C VAL A 242 -9.78 12.28 -14.20
N SER A 243 -9.95 12.52 -15.49
CA SER A 243 -8.89 12.91 -16.42
C SER A 243 -9.44 13.48 -17.72
N SER A 244 -8.56 13.83 -18.67
CA SER A 244 -8.94 14.04 -20.06
C SER A 244 -8.89 12.74 -20.85
N ALA A 245 -9.58 12.70 -22.00
CA ALA A 245 -9.53 11.57 -22.93
C ALA A 245 -8.17 11.40 -23.62
N THR A 246 -7.32 12.42 -23.60
CA THR A 246 -5.99 12.42 -24.22
C THR A 246 -5.00 13.17 -23.33
N VAL A 247 -3.72 13.09 -23.70
CA VAL A 247 -2.67 13.99 -23.20
C VAL A 247 -3.15 15.47 -23.20
N PRO A 248 -2.71 16.28 -22.24
CA PRO A 248 -1.57 16.06 -21.34
C PRO A 248 -1.87 15.33 -20.02
N ASN A 249 -3.13 15.13 -19.64
CA ASN A 249 -3.52 14.51 -18.37
C ASN A 249 -4.45 13.32 -18.62
N GLU A 250 -3.87 12.13 -18.66
CA GLU A 250 -4.55 10.94 -19.13
C GLU A 250 -4.56 9.85 -18.06
N VAL A 251 -5.72 9.25 -17.81
CA VAL A 251 -5.82 7.95 -17.13
C VAL A 251 -6.18 6.93 -18.20
N SER A 252 -5.21 6.11 -18.65
CA SER A 252 -5.45 5.21 -19.78
C SER A 252 -4.93 3.78 -19.65
N GLY A 253 -5.63 2.87 -20.32
CA GLY A 253 -5.21 1.47 -20.40
C GLY A 253 -5.22 0.73 -19.06
N ASN A 254 -5.87 1.26 -18.01
CA ASN A 254 -6.01 0.56 -16.75
C ASN A 254 -7.00 -0.59 -16.90
N GLU A 255 -6.71 -1.69 -16.22
CA GLU A 255 -7.48 -2.93 -16.31
C GLU A 255 -8.08 -3.27 -14.94
N PHE A 256 -9.39 -3.51 -14.94
CA PHE A 256 -10.14 -4.02 -13.81
C PHE A 256 -10.75 -5.36 -14.20
N SER A 257 -10.13 -6.46 -13.76
CA SER A 257 -10.54 -7.83 -14.10
C SER A 257 -11.00 -8.60 -12.87
N GLY A 258 -12.04 -9.43 -13.04
CA GLY A 258 -12.68 -10.14 -11.93
C GLY A 258 -13.37 -9.22 -10.91
N LEU A 259 -13.89 -8.06 -11.34
CA LEU A 259 -14.51 -7.08 -10.46
C LEU A 259 -15.86 -7.60 -9.92
N GLN A 260 -16.01 -7.66 -8.60
CA GLN A 260 -17.27 -7.98 -7.92
C GLN A 260 -17.82 -6.71 -7.28
N ILE A 261 -19.08 -6.38 -7.54
CA ILE A 261 -19.69 -5.15 -7.02
C ILE A 261 -21.01 -5.48 -6.35
N GLN A 262 -21.02 -5.36 -5.03
CA GLN A 262 -22.20 -5.54 -4.19
C GLN A 262 -22.81 -4.16 -3.95
N ILE A 263 -23.95 -3.87 -4.60
CA ILE A 263 -24.60 -2.58 -4.45
C ILE A 263 -25.48 -2.54 -3.20
N SER A 264 -25.66 -1.33 -2.67
CA SER A 264 -26.57 -1.07 -1.56
C SER A 264 -27.49 0.10 -1.88
N LYS A 265 -28.31 0.52 -0.90
CA LYS A 265 -29.11 1.75 -1.02
C LYS A 265 -28.25 3.02 -1.08
N ALA A 266 -27.02 2.96 -0.58
CA ALA A 266 -26.07 4.07 -0.62
C ALA A 266 -25.48 4.24 -2.02
N THR A 267 -25.33 3.16 -2.79
CA THR A 267 -24.71 3.19 -4.12
C THR A 267 -25.46 4.09 -5.09
N LYS A 268 -24.73 5.06 -5.66
CA LYS A 268 -25.23 6.00 -6.68
C LYS A 268 -24.54 5.83 -8.03
N LYS A 269 -23.26 5.43 -8.01
CA LYS A 269 -22.46 5.18 -9.21
C LYS A 269 -21.63 3.92 -9.03
N ILE A 270 -21.63 3.08 -10.05
CA ILE A 270 -20.69 1.97 -10.15
C ILE A 270 -19.41 2.47 -10.83
N LEU A 271 -19.54 3.06 -12.01
CA LEU A 271 -18.41 3.61 -12.75
C LEU A 271 -18.70 5.06 -13.15
N THR A 272 -17.74 5.94 -12.92
CA THR A 272 -17.64 7.22 -13.62
C THR A 272 -16.29 7.27 -14.32
N VAL A 273 -16.30 7.28 -15.65
CA VAL A 273 -15.11 7.06 -16.47
C VAL A 273 -14.82 8.30 -17.30
N SER A 274 -13.63 8.85 -17.09
CA SER A 274 -12.89 9.67 -18.06
C SER A 274 -11.64 8.91 -18.52
N GLY A 275 -10.84 9.51 -19.40
CA GLY A 275 -9.63 8.87 -19.90
C GLY A 275 -9.89 7.92 -21.07
N SER A 276 -8.86 7.17 -21.46
CA SER A 276 -8.93 6.36 -22.67
C SER A 276 -8.59 4.89 -22.46
N ASN A 277 -9.18 3.99 -23.24
CA ASN A 277 -8.77 2.59 -23.29
C ASN A 277 -8.82 1.83 -21.94
N ASN A 278 -9.56 2.33 -20.95
CA ASN A 278 -9.73 1.62 -19.67
C ASN A 278 -10.67 0.42 -19.87
N ARG A 279 -10.38 -0.69 -19.20
CA ARG A 279 -11.11 -1.96 -19.35
C ARG A 279 -11.69 -2.42 -18.03
N PHE A 280 -12.96 -2.80 -18.04
CA PHE A 280 -13.70 -3.25 -16.88
C PHE A 280 -14.43 -4.55 -17.18
N GLU A 281 -14.20 -5.57 -16.36
CA GLU A 281 -14.94 -6.84 -16.36
C GLU A 281 -15.63 -7.00 -15.00
N ALA A 282 -16.92 -6.70 -14.95
CA ALA A 282 -17.67 -6.54 -13.69
C ALA A 282 -18.86 -7.49 -13.57
N MET A 283 -18.98 -8.13 -12.42
CA MET A 283 -20.22 -8.76 -11.95
C MET A 283 -20.88 -7.84 -10.92
N VAL A 284 -22.08 -7.37 -11.20
CA VAL A 284 -22.87 -6.52 -10.31
C VAL A 284 -23.94 -7.36 -9.64
N TRP A 285 -23.91 -7.41 -8.32
CA TRP A 285 -24.86 -8.13 -7.49
C TRP A 285 -25.98 -7.21 -7.03
N ASP A 286 -27.07 -7.80 -6.54
CA ASP A 286 -28.24 -7.12 -6.03
C ASP A 286 -28.87 -6.06 -6.94
N THR A 287 -28.83 -6.30 -8.26
CA THR A 287 -29.34 -5.39 -9.29
C THR A 287 -30.84 -5.07 -9.15
N GLN A 288 -31.60 -5.85 -8.37
CA GLN A 288 -32.97 -5.52 -7.96
C GLN A 288 -33.08 -4.23 -7.15
N LEU A 289 -31.98 -3.76 -6.54
CA LEU A 289 -31.92 -2.50 -5.79
C LEU A 289 -31.76 -1.27 -6.70
N LEU A 290 -31.48 -1.48 -8.00
CA LEU A 290 -31.36 -0.38 -8.96
C LEU A 290 -32.73 0.21 -9.28
N GLU A 291 -32.84 1.53 -9.14
CA GLU A 291 -34.01 2.26 -9.60
C GLU A 291 -34.04 2.30 -11.13
N LYS A 292 -35.20 1.99 -11.73
CA LYS A 292 -35.36 1.67 -13.16
C LYS A 292 -34.95 2.77 -14.17
N GLN A 293 -34.52 3.97 -13.75
CA GLN A 293 -34.38 5.13 -14.64
C GLN A 293 -33.09 5.96 -14.48
N SER A 294 -32.17 5.59 -13.58
CA SER A 294 -30.95 6.38 -13.38
C SER A 294 -29.71 5.64 -13.89
N PRO A 295 -28.94 6.22 -14.84
CA PRO A 295 -27.65 5.67 -15.22
C PRO A 295 -26.72 5.62 -14.01
N ILE A 296 -26.21 4.43 -13.69
CA ILE A 296 -25.24 4.19 -12.61
C ILE A 296 -23.82 4.01 -13.15
N ILE A 297 -23.69 3.80 -14.45
CA ILE A 297 -22.43 3.79 -15.19
C ILE A 297 -22.43 5.01 -16.09
N VAL A 298 -21.36 5.80 -16.00
CA VAL A 298 -21.22 7.05 -16.75
C VAL A 298 -19.88 7.06 -17.46
N PHE A 299 -19.91 6.98 -18.78
CA PHE A 299 -18.79 7.39 -19.63
C PHE A 299 -18.94 8.88 -19.91
N THR A 300 -18.00 9.67 -19.40
CA THR A 300 -18.02 11.14 -19.54
C THR A 300 -17.69 11.56 -20.97
N ASP A 301 -17.90 12.83 -21.30
CA ASP A 301 -17.43 13.44 -22.55
C ASP A 301 -15.90 13.44 -22.67
N GLN A 302 -15.19 13.26 -21.55
CA GLN A 302 -13.74 13.07 -21.49
C GLN A 302 -13.33 11.60 -21.49
N SER A 303 -14.20 10.69 -21.97
CA SER A 303 -13.84 9.28 -22.14
C SER A 303 -13.71 8.87 -23.60
N ALA A 304 -12.81 7.94 -23.90
CA ALA A 304 -12.71 7.37 -25.24
C ALA A 304 -12.26 5.90 -25.24
N TYR A 305 -12.76 5.10 -26.18
CA TYR A 305 -12.29 3.73 -26.46
C TYR A 305 -12.26 2.78 -25.24
N SER A 306 -12.98 3.11 -24.17
CA SER A 306 -13.03 2.27 -22.97
C SER A 306 -14.01 1.12 -23.21
N LEU A 307 -13.76 -0.02 -22.55
CA LEU A 307 -14.55 -1.23 -22.68
C LEU A 307 -15.10 -1.65 -21.32
N LEU A 308 -16.41 -1.86 -21.26
CA LEU A 308 -17.10 -2.48 -20.14
C LEU A 308 -17.72 -3.82 -20.56
N THR A 309 -17.51 -4.85 -19.77
CA THR A 309 -18.28 -6.09 -19.82
C THR A 309 -18.96 -6.26 -18.48
N SER A 310 -20.29 -6.36 -18.44
CA SER A 310 -21.04 -6.56 -17.20
C SER A 310 -22.36 -7.29 -17.38
N ASN A 311 -23.03 -7.69 -16.30
CA ASN A 311 -24.39 -8.23 -16.32
C ASN A 311 -25.50 -7.15 -16.32
N LEU A 312 -25.14 -5.87 -16.50
CA LEU A 312 -26.09 -4.77 -16.54
C LEU A 312 -26.60 -4.47 -17.94
N GLN A 313 -27.88 -4.13 -18.03
CA GLN A 313 -28.53 -3.66 -19.24
C GLN A 313 -28.09 -2.24 -19.61
N GLU A 314 -28.15 -1.92 -20.91
CA GLU A 314 -27.69 -0.64 -21.46
C GLU A 314 -28.40 0.60 -20.87
N ASN A 315 -29.64 0.45 -20.39
CA ASN A 315 -30.38 1.56 -19.77
C ASN A 315 -29.75 2.08 -18.46
N PHE A 316 -28.82 1.32 -17.86
CA PHE A 316 -28.03 1.76 -16.70
C PHE A 316 -26.76 2.51 -17.08
N ILE A 317 -26.49 2.68 -18.38
CA ILE A 317 -25.28 3.26 -18.93
C ILE A 317 -25.63 4.60 -19.60
N SER A 318 -24.89 5.64 -19.24
CA SER A 318 -24.87 6.92 -19.94
C SER A 318 -23.51 7.08 -20.60
N ASP A 319 -23.48 7.17 -21.93
CA ASP A 319 -22.25 7.39 -22.69
C ASP A 319 -22.29 8.72 -23.44
N ARG A 320 -21.40 9.62 -23.05
CA ARG A 320 -21.15 10.91 -23.74
C ARG A 320 -19.77 10.96 -24.37
N GLY A 321 -18.99 9.90 -24.25
CA GLY A 321 -17.62 9.83 -24.74
C GLY A 321 -17.53 9.44 -26.19
N ASN A 322 -16.32 9.12 -26.62
CA ASN A 322 -16.03 8.74 -27.99
C ASN A 322 -15.70 7.25 -28.11
N SER A 323 -16.54 6.51 -28.85
CA SER A 323 -16.23 5.12 -29.24
C SER A 323 -16.00 4.17 -28.05
N ASN A 324 -16.64 4.43 -26.91
CA ASN A 324 -16.68 3.45 -25.83
C ASN A 324 -17.54 2.26 -26.24
N LYS A 325 -17.30 1.12 -25.62
CA LYS A 325 -18.03 -0.12 -25.86
C LYS A 325 -18.48 -0.72 -24.55
N TYR A 326 -19.68 -1.26 -24.55
CA TYR A 326 -20.23 -1.99 -23.42
C TYR A 326 -20.91 -3.26 -23.93
N LEU A 327 -20.70 -4.36 -23.21
CA LEU A 327 -21.25 -5.68 -23.50
C LEU A 327 -22.01 -6.16 -22.27
N SER A 328 -23.26 -6.59 -22.48
CA SER A 328 -24.03 -7.30 -21.46
C SER A 328 -23.78 -8.79 -21.59
N ASN A 329 -23.35 -9.44 -20.50
CA ASN A 329 -23.33 -10.89 -20.36
C ASN A 329 -24.61 -11.40 -19.70
#